data_AF-A0A9D6ZZ69-F1
#
_entry.id   AF-A0A9D6ZZ69-F1
#
_cell.length_a   1.000
_cell.length_b   1.000
_cell.length_c   1.000
_cell.angle_alpha   90.00
_cell.angle_beta   90.00
_cell.angle_gamma   90.00
#
_symmetry.space_group_name_H-M   'P 1'
#
loop_
_entity.id
_entity.type
_entity.pdbx_description
1 polymer ?
#
loop_
_entity_poly.entity_id
_entity_poly.type
_entity_poly.pdbx_seq_one_letter_code
_entity_poly.pdbx_strand_id
1 'polypeptide(L)'
;MATEIIIPKMGVNMTEAILSRWLKQEGELVNKGEPVVMIETDKAIFEIEAEDAGNLLKQVVREGETVPVMKVIGYIGTPGEKLLENKKIETKTGDGGEIKTETKTKASPAARRLAKENSLSLETISPTGPKGEVTVEDVENALTSIKVSWAGKLSDAFINSLKGDIQRFAALGSEDKIKQYKNNGAEIGAGVVIGKGSYIIAEYLEIGDGTKIGDNCVISCRKIKLGEMNFIGRNSEISCKELLIGDVLYAVGDFLIGGGGEQEPNARLWIGNNCFLGKGVVLNPCEEIILEDEVCLSPWAKVFTHSHWQSALDGYNADFAPVRIKKGAWLGPASFVMPGVTIGAGATVTGNSFVALDVPPRSLAGGVPAKVIKSSDHYPKRLTPEQKDALLKGIIVELVLKLKDKGYGVEEKIFSDRLALTVRRSGVEAKIVYSSALDAEIVRQVMEGTNRLIIIGFYLDLKGLDGTELSVFDLTARSATGRRDELSDEVREHLRKRGIRFTPILWRYMEGLK
;
A
#
# COMPACT_ATOMS: atom_id res chain seq x y z
N MET A 1 -11.04 46.18 -0.91
CA MET A 1 -12.01 45.12 -0.54
C MET A 1 -11.47 44.50 0.72
N ALA A 2 -12.31 44.27 1.72
CA ALA A 2 -11.87 43.66 2.97
C ALA A 2 -11.38 42.22 2.72
N THR A 3 -10.20 41.89 3.22
CA THR A 3 -9.57 40.56 3.19
C THR A 3 -10.21 39.68 4.26
N GLU A 4 -10.59 38.46 3.89
CA GLU A 4 -11.24 37.52 4.79
C GLU A 4 -10.21 36.79 5.65
N ILE A 5 -10.48 36.67 6.95
CA ILE A 5 -9.76 35.75 7.83
C ILE A 5 -10.53 34.44 7.81
N ILE A 6 -9.92 33.36 7.35
CA ILE A 6 -10.52 32.02 7.30
C ILE A 6 -9.73 31.03 8.17
N ILE A 7 -10.35 29.93 8.56
CA ILE A 7 -9.62 28.79 9.13
C ILE A 7 -8.97 28.00 7.99
N PRO A 8 -7.62 27.99 7.87
CA PRO A 8 -6.95 27.26 6.82
C PRO A 8 -6.97 25.76 7.10
N LYS A 9 -6.89 24.96 6.03
CA LYS A 9 -6.78 23.50 6.16
C LYS A 9 -5.34 23.12 6.53
N MET A 10 -5.06 22.97 7.82
CA MET A 10 -3.72 22.65 8.34
C MET A 10 -3.41 21.15 8.42
N GLY A 11 -4.40 20.29 8.15
CA GLY A 11 -4.24 18.83 8.07
C GLY A 11 -5.25 18.20 7.11
N VAL A 12 -4.91 17.05 6.51
CA VAL A 12 -5.75 16.37 5.50
C VAL A 12 -7.14 16.03 6.06
N ASN A 13 -7.21 15.73 7.36
CA ASN A 13 -8.41 15.31 8.10
C ASN A 13 -9.03 16.41 8.99
N MET A 14 -8.51 17.64 8.94
CA MET A 14 -9.06 18.76 9.70
C MET A 14 -10.37 19.22 9.04
N THR A 15 -11.50 19.06 9.74
CA THR A 15 -12.83 19.48 9.30
C THR A 15 -13.33 20.72 10.04
N GLU A 16 -12.91 20.90 11.29
CA GLU A 16 -13.23 22.03 12.14
C GLU A 16 -12.09 22.33 13.13
N ALA A 17 -12.10 23.53 13.70
CA ALA A 17 -11.23 23.93 14.81
C ALA A 17 -11.99 24.84 15.77
N ILE A 18 -11.55 24.87 17.02
CA ILE A 18 -12.09 25.76 18.04
C ILE A 18 -11.31 27.07 17.95
N LEU A 19 -12.01 28.20 17.81
CA LEU A 19 -11.37 29.50 17.92
C LEU A 19 -11.03 29.75 19.39
N SER A 20 -9.78 29.55 19.81
CA SER A 20 -9.42 29.59 21.23
C SER A 20 -9.29 31.02 21.75
N ARG A 21 -8.70 31.93 20.96
CA ARG A 21 -8.53 33.32 21.37
C ARG A 21 -8.27 34.28 20.20
N TRP A 22 -8.89 35.46 20.21
CA TRP A 22 -8.49 36.58 19.35
C TRP A 22 -7.27 37.30 19.94
N LEU A 23 -6.24 37.50 19.13
CA LEU A 23 -5.01 38.21 19.52
C LEU A 23 -5.12 39.72 19.25
N LYS A 24 -6.14 40.14 18.49
CA LYS A 24 -6.40 41.51 18.06
C LYS A 24 -7.87 41.88 18.26
N GLN A 25 -8.14 43.14 18.64
CA GLN A 25 -9.50 43.65 18.82
C GLN A 25 -10.03 44.34 17.55
N GLU A 26 -11.36 44.38 17.39
CA GLU A 26 -11.98 45.14 16.29
C GLU A 26 -11.54 46.61 16.34
N GLY A 27 -11.10 47.14 15.20
CA GLY A 27 -10.52 48.48 15.05
C GLY A 27 -9.00 48.54 15.19
N GLU A 28 -8.35 47.50 15.71
CA GLU A 28 -6.89 47.48 15.90
C GLU A 28 -6.15 47.28 14.56
N LEU A 29 -4.97 47.92 14.44
CA LEU A 29 -4.09 47.79 13.29
C LEU A 29 -3.34 46.44 13.33
N VAL A 30 -3.26 45.79 12.17
CA VAL A 30 -2.62 44.49 11.96
C VAL A 30 -1.67 44.60 10.77
N ASN A 31 -0.44 44.09 10.92
CA ASN A 31 0.51 43.98 9.82
C ASN A 31 0.39 42.63 9.11
N LYS A 32 0.78 42.57 7.84
CA LYS A 32 0.85 41.31 7.09
C LYS A 32 1.84 40.36 7.76
N GLY A 33 1.43 39.11 7.98
CA GLY A 33 2.19 38.09 8.72
C GLY A 33 2.08 38.18 10.24
N GLU A 34 1.33 39.14 10.78
CA GLU A 34 1.10 39.25 12.22
C GLU A 34 0.02 38.25 12.68
N PRO A 35 0.23 37.49 13.76
CA PRO A 35 -0.80 36.62 14.33
C PRO A 35 -2.04 37.39 14.79
N VAL A 36 -3.21 36.97 14.32
CA VAL A 36 -4.49 37.62 14.63
C VAL A 36 -5.43 36.78 15.48
N VAL A 37 -5.32 35.45 15.42
CA VAL A 37 -6.18 34.53 16.16
C VAL A 37 -5.45 33.22 16.43
N MET A 38 -5.71 32.64 17.61
CA MET A 38 -5.33 31.29 17.95
C MET A 38 -6.50 30.34 17.73
N ILE A 39 -6.21 29.21 17.11
CA ILE A 39 -7.14 28.10 16.95
C ILE A 39 -6.58 26.86 17.61
N GLU A 40 -7.48 26.04 18.14
CA GLU A 40 -7.17 24.76 18.76
C GLU A 40 -7.81 23.65 17.95
N THR A 41 -7.02 22.65 17.59
CA THR A 41 -7.52 21.38 17.04
C THR A 41 -7.37 20.27 18.07
N ASP A 42 -7.90 19.11 17.72
CA ASP A 42 -7.68 17.83 18.41
C ASP A 42 -6.22 17.46 18.71
N LYS A 43 -5.25 18.08 18.01
CA LYS A 43 -3.83 17.67 18.01
C LYS A 43 -2.88 18.78 18.45
N ALA A 44 -3.19 20.05 18.17
CA ALA A 44 -2.30 21.16 18.45
C ALA A 44 -3.03 22.52 18.43
N ILE A 45 -2.36 23.53 18.98
CA ILE A 45 -2.76 24.94 18.90
C ILE A 45 -1.96 25.60 17.77
N PHE A 46 -2.64 26.38 16.94
CA PHE A 46 -2.05 27.09 15.82
C PHE A 46 -2.41 28.57 15.85
N GLU A 47 -1.48 29.41 15.40
CA GLU A 47 -1.71 30.83 15.16
C GLU A 47 -2.06 31.05 13.68
N ILE A 48 -3.13 31.79 13.41
CA ILE A 48 -3.45 32.26 12.05
C ILE A 48 -2.87 33.66 11.91
N GLU A 49 -1.98 33.82 10.92
CA GLU A 49 -1.37 35.09 10.55
C GLU A 49 -2.24 35.86 9.55
N ALA A 50 -2.19 37.19 9.62
CA ALA A 50 -2.90 38.06 8.69
C ALA A 50 -2.30 38.00 7.27
N GLU A 51 -3.15 37.74 6.28
CA GLU A 51 -2.73 37.66 4.87
C GLU A 51 -2.42 39.04 4.27
N ASP A 52 -3.03 40.11 4.79
CA ASP A 52 -2.83 41.50 4.39
C ASP A 52 -2.78 42.44 5.61
N ALA A 53 -2.17 43.61 5.43
CA ALA A 53 -2.13 44.66 6.45
C ALA A 53 -3.41 45.52 6.41
N GLY A 54 -3.91 45.93 7.57
CA GLY A 54 -5.12 46.75 7.69
C GLY A 54 -5.67 46.78 9.13
N ASN A 55 -6.90 47.26 9.31
CA ASN A 55 -7.58 47.20 10.59
C ASN A 55 -8.45 45.94 10.66
N LEU A 56 -8.51 45.27 11.82
CA LEU A 56 -9.49 44.20 12.05
C LEU A 56 -10.89 44.81 12.07
N LEU A 57 -11.66 44.66 10.99
CA LEU A 57 -12.95 45.33 10.83
C LEU A 57 -14.07 44.64 11.61
N LYS A 58 -14.04 43.31 11.69
CA LYS A 58 -15.09 42.53 12.37
C LYS A 58 -14.62 41.12 12.72
N GLN A 59 -15.00 40.65 13.91
CA GLN A 59 -14.94 39.28 14.37
C GLN A 59 -16.33 38.63 14.17
N VAL A 60 -16.41 37.65 13.29
CA VAL A 60 -17.67 36.97 12.92
C VAL A 60 -17.96 35.80 13.87
N VAL A 61 -16.94 35.27 14.51
CA VAL A 61 -16.98 34.11 15.41
C VAL A 61 -16.37 34.48 16.76
N ARG A 62 -17.02 34.05 17.85
CA ARG A 62 -16.54 34.28 19.22
C ARG A 62 -15.54 33.22 19.68
N GLU A 63 -14.74 33.59 20.67
CA GLU A 63 -13.85 32.65 21.36
C GLU A 63 -14.64 31.48 21.97
N GLY A 64 -14.08 30.27 21.88
CA GLY A 64 -14.69 29.02 22.30
C GLY A 64 -15.66 28.39 21.29
N GLU A 65 -15.96 29.03 20.16
CA GLU A 65 -16.82 28.44 19.13
C GLU A 65 -16.06 27.46 18.21
N THR A 66 -16.69 26.33 17.91
CA THR A 66 -16.21 25.37 16.90
C THR A 66 -16.60 25.84 15.50
N VAL A 67 -15.62 25.91 14.61
CA VAL A 67 -15.74 26.52 13.29
C VAL A 67 -15.22 25.55 12.22
N PRO A 68 -16.01 25.27 11.15
CA PRO A 68 -15.53 24.50 10.01
C PRO A 68 -14.33 25.13 9.30
N VAL A 69 -13.45 24.29 8.75
CA VAL A 69 -12.36 24.72 7.88
C VAL A 69 -12.93 25.45 6.64
N MET A 70 -12.19 26.44 6.14
CA MET A 70 -12.60 27.37 5.06
C MET A 70 -13.71 28.36 5.44
N LYS A 71 -14.24 28.36 6.67
CA LYS A 71 -15.23 29.36 7.10
C LYS A 71 -14.53 30.68 7.44
N VAL A 72 -15.16 31.78 7.01
CA VAL A 72 -14.76 33.15 7.37
C VAL A 72 -15.07 33.41 8.84
N ILE A 73 -14.04 33.80 9.58
CA ILE A 73 -14.10 34.12 11.01
C ILE A 73 -13.92 35.61 11.29
N GLY A 74 -13.40 36.38 10.34
CA GLY A 74 -13.24 37.83 10.49
C GLY A 74 -12.86 38.52 9.18
N TYR A 75 -12.70 39.85 9.24
CA TYR A 75 -12.34 40.67 8.08
C TYR A 75 -11.28 41.70 8.43
N ILE A 76 -10.28 41.88 7.57
CA ILE A 76 -9.25 42.93 7.65
C ILE A 76 -9.45 43.91 6.50
N GLY A 77 -9.36 45.21 6.75
CA GLY A 77 -9.48 46.21 5.69
C GLY A 77 -9.36 47.63 6.20
N THR A 78 -9.78 48.58 5.39
CA THR A 78 -9.76 50.01 5.76
C THR A 78 -11.05 50.41 6.51
N PRO A 79 -10.97 51.30 7.51
CA PRO A 79 -12.16 51.76 8.23
C PRO A 79 -13.22 52.34 7.28
N GLY A 80 -14.41 51.72 7.24
CA GLY A 80 -15.53 52.15 6.40
C GLY A 80 -15.77 51.33 5.11
N GLU A 81 -14.96 50.30 4.84
CA GLU A 81 -15.23 49.35 3.74
C GLU A 81 -16.46 48.45 4.01
N LYS A 82 -17.29 48.24 2.98
CA LYS A 82 -18.48 47.38 3.07
C LYS A 82 -18.09 45.89 3.02
N LEU A 83 -18.59 45.10 3.97
CA LEU A 83 -18.43 43.64 4.03
C LEU A 83 -19.47 42.97 3.11
N LEU A 84 -19.07 41.99 2.31
CA LEU A 84 -19.99 41.19 1.47
C LEU A 84 -20.66 40.11 2.34
N GLU A 85 -21.96 40.22 2.62
CA GLU A 85 -22.73 39.17 3.30
C GLU A 85 -23.06 38.01 2.35
N ASN A 86 -22.56 36.81 2.65
CA ASN A 86 -23.03 35.57 2.02
C ASN A 86 -24.12 34.88 2.87
N LYS A 87 -25.20 34.49 2.16
CA LYS A 87 -26.48 33.97 2.64
C LYS A 87 -26.42 32.99 3.83
N LYS A 88 -27.16 33.32 4.89
CA LYS A 88 -27.70 32.37 5.88
C LYS A 88 -28.53 31.29 5.16
N ILE A 89 -28.24 30.02 5.42
CA ILE A 89 -29.17 28.92 5.12
C ILE A 89 -30.15 28.86 6.29
N GLU A 90 -31.41 29.19 6.02
CA GLU A 90 -32.51 29.13 6.98
C GLU A 90 -32.87 27.68 7.32
N THR A 91 -32.86 27.36 8.60
CA THR A 91 -33.56 26.22 9.21
C THR A 91 -35.06 26.49 9.19
N LYS A 92 -35.83 25.70 8.42
CA LYS A 92 -37.29 25.63 8.57
C LYS A 92 -37.67 24.45 9.45
N THR A 93 -38.21 24.77 10.61
CA THR A 93 -39.08 23.93 11.45
C THR A 93 -40.50 23.91 10.87
N GLY A 94 -41.10 22.73 10.76
CA GLY A 94 -42.50 22.50 10.39
C GLY A 94 -42.88 21.03 10.63
N ASP A 95 -44.06 20.84 11.21
CA ASP A 95 -44.48 19.79 12.15
C ASP A 95 -45.24 18.59 11.52
N GLY A 96 -45.28 17.47 12.26
CA GLY A 96 -46.38 16.49 12.35
C GLY A 96 -46.68 15.54 11.19
N GLY A 97 -46.28 14.26 11.31
CA GLY A 97 -46.85 13.17 10.49
C GLY A 97 -46.17 11.80 10.60
N GLU A 98 -46.69 10.96 11.51
CA GLU A 98 -46.64 9.49 11.61
C GLU A 98 -45.30 8.71 11.65
N ILE A 99 -45.25 7.87 12.69
CA ILE A 99 -44.17 6.98 13.08
C ILE A 99 -44.04 5.82 12.09
N LYS A 100 -42.89 5.75 11.40
CA LYS A 100 -42.25 4.48 11.05
C LYS A 100 -40.81 4.53 11.54
N THR A 101 -40.54 3.76 12.59
CA THR A 101 -39.22 3.47 13.13
C THR A 101 -38.40 2.68 12.11
N GLU A 102 -37.75 3.39 11.20
CA GLU A 102 -36.53 2.91 10.56
C GLU A 102 -35.36 3.64 11.22
N THR A 103 -34.55 2.90 11.96
CA THR A 103 -33.27 3.31 12.51
C THR A 103 -32.32 3.71 11.37
N LYS A 104 -32.45 4.93 10.84
CA LYS A 104 -31.51 5.47 9.86
C LYS A 104 -30.14 5.64 10.52
N THR A 105 -29.17 4.84 10.12
CA THR A 105 -27.77 4.99 10.51
C THR A 105 -27.32 6.44 10.30
N LYS A 106 -26.77 7.06 11.35
CA LYS A 106 -26.18 8.40 11.28
C LYS A 106 -24.93 8.33 10.40
N ALA A 107 -24.77 9.30 9.50
CA ALA A 107 -23.69 9.32 8.52
C ALA A 107 -23.58 10.74 7.95
N SER A 108 -22.34 11.20 7.72
CA SER A 108 -22.08 12.52 7.13
C SER A 108 -22.63 12.62 5.69
N PRO A 109 -22.96 13.83 5.18
CA PRO A 109 -23.44 13.99 3.81
C PRO A 109 -22.49 13.42 2.75
N ALA A 110 -21.17 13.55 2.97
CA ALA A 110 -20.15 13.00 2.09
C ALA A 110 -20.11 11.46 2.16
N ALA A 111 -20.20 10.86 3.35
CA ALA A 111 -20.25 9.41 3.51
C ALA A 111 -21.49 8.81 2.84
N ARG A 112 -22.66 9.43 3.03
CA ARG A 112 -23.91 9.00 2.36
C ARG A 112 -23.79 9.05 0.85
N ARG A 113 -23.17 10.10 0.31
CA ARG A 113 -22.95 10.26 -1.13
C ARG A 113 -22.04 9.16 -1.66
N LEU A 114 -20.90 8.94 -1.02
CA LEU A 114 -19.94 7.92 -1.43
C LEU A 114 -20.52 6.50 -1.36
N ALA A 115 -21.25 6.18 -0.29
CA ALA A 115 -21.89 4.87 -0.11
C ALA A 115 -22.96 4.63 -1.18
N LYS A 116 -23.76 5.65 -1.49
CA LYS A 116 -24.79 5.59 -2.54
C LYS A 116 -24.18 5.44 -3.94
N GLU A 117 -23.13 6.19 -4.25
CA GLU A 117 -22.42 6.11 -5.54
C GLU A 117 -21.84 4.70 -5.79
N ASN A 118 -21.46 3.99 -4.73
CA ASN A 118 -20.90 2.64 -4.81
C ASN A 118 -21.89 1.53 -4.40
N SER A 119 -23.18 1.84 -4.30
CA SER A 119 -24.25 0.88 -3.94
C SER A 119 -24.00 0.11 -2.62
N LEU A 120 -23.36 0.75 -1.64
CA LEU A 120 -23.05 0.19 -0.34
C LEU A 120 -24.05 0.66 0.73
N SER A 121 -24.57 -0.27 1.54
CA SER A 121 -25.51 0.06 2.62
C SER A 121 -24.78 0.58 3.85
N LEU A 122 -25.16 1.77 4.34
CA LEU A 122 -24.59 2.37 5.56
C LEU A 122 -24.89 1.56 6.82
N GLU A 123 -25.93 0.72 6.81
CA GLU A 123 -26.28 -0.16 7.94
C GLU A 123 -25.28 -1.30 8.13
N THR A 124 -24.51 -1.63 7.09
CA THR A 124 -23.48 -2.68 7.12
C THR A 124 -22.10 -2.19 7.53
N ILE A 125 -21.97 -0.90 7.83
CA ILE A 125 -20.70 -0.22 8.08
C ILE A 125 -20.63 0.15 9.56
N SER A 126 -19.53 -0.23 10.22
CA SER A 126 -19.30 0.15 11.62
C SER A 126 -18.89 1.63 11.68
N PRO A 127 -19.67 2.49 12.36
CA PRO A 127 -19.40 3.93 12.39
C PRO A 127 -18.24 4.27 13.34
N THR A 128 -17.30 5.09 12.86
CA THR A 128 -16.17 5.59 13.67
C THR A 128 -16.28 7.08 14.01
N GLY A 129 -17.26 7.78 13.45
CA GLY A 129 -17.41 9.23 13.59
C GLY A 129 -17.91 9.68 14.97
N PRO A 130 -17.70 10.96 15.33
CA PRO A 130 -18.17 11.53 16.59
C PRO A 130 -19.68 11.30 16.77
N LYS A 131 -20.08 10.76 17.92
CA LYS A 131 -21.49 10.37 18.22
C LYS A 131 -22.02 9.16 17.42
N GLY A 132 -21.13 8.30 16.91
CA GLY A 132 -21.48 7.03 16.28
C GLY A 132 -22.04 7.18 14.87
N GLU A 133 -21.52 8.13 14.09
CA GLU A 133 -21.90 8.31 12.69
C GLU A 133 -20.90 7.68 11.71
N VAL A 134 -21.39 7.18 10.58
CA VAL A 134 -20.56 6.62 9.50
C VAL A 134 -19.85 7.77 8.77
N THR A 135 -18.53 7.71 8.74
CA THR A 135 -17.64 8.67 8.08
C THR A 135 -17.38 8.28 6.63
N VAL A 136 -16.74 9.18 5.86
CA VAL A 136 -16.32 8.86 4.48
C VAL A 136 -15.33 7.70 4.49
N GLU A 137 -14.42 7.70 5.46
CA GLU A 137 -13.42 6.67 5.64
C GLU A 137 -14.04 5.31 5.97
N ASP A 138 -15.09 5.26 6.78
CA ASP A 138 -15.84 4.01 7.05
C ASP A 138 -16.41 3.40 5.77
N VAL A 139 -16.88 4.25 4.85
CA VAL A 139 -17.39 3.85 3.54
C VAL A 139 -16.25 3.37 2.64
N GLU A 140 -15.13 4.09 2.56
CA GLU A 140 -13.95 3.67 1.80
C GLU A 140 -13.39 2.34 2.33
N ASN A 141 -13.34 2.16 3.65
CA ASN A 141 -12.90 0.94 4.32
C ASN A 141 -13.84 -0.23 4.00
N ALA A 142 -15.15 0.00 4.02
CA ALA A 142 -16.12 -1.02 3.69
C ALA A 142 -16.14 -1.37 2.18
N LEU A 143 -15.91 -0.40 1.30
CA LEU A 143 -15.73 -0.62 -0.14
C LEU A 143 -14.46 -1.39 -0.48
N THR A 144 -13.42 -1.23 0.35
CA THR A 144 -12.15 -1.95 0.22
C THR A 144 -12.10 -3.23 1.04
N SER A 145 -13.20 -3.60 1.73
CA SER A 145 -13.27 -4.84 2.49
C SER A 145 -13.07 -6.03 1.54
N ILE A 146 -11.95 -6.72 1.70
CA ILE A 146 -11.61 -7.86 0.87
C ILE A 146 -12.55 -9.00 1.24
N LYS A 147 -13.49 -9.30 0.34
CA LYS A 147 -14.34 -10.49 0.46
C LYS A 147 -13.51 -11.72 0.11
N VAL A 148 -13.01 -12.41 1.13
CA VAL A 148 -12.25 -13.65 0.97
C VAL A 148 -13.18 -14.84 1.06
N SER A 149 -13.16 -15.69 0.03
CA SER A 149 -13.67 -17.06 0.14
C SER A 149 -12.59 -17.94 0.75
N TRP A 150 -12.95 -18.64 1.83
CA TRP A 150 -12.09 -19.53 2.58
C TRP A 150 -12.44 -20.98 2.27
N ALA A 151 -11.44 -21.76 1.92
CA ALA A 151 -11.53 -23.18 1.60
C ALA A 151 -10.56 -23.98 2.46
N GLY A 152 -10.45 -25.28 2.21
CA GLY A 152 -9.52 -26.12 2.95
C GLY A 152 -9.80 -26.26 4.46
N LYS A 153 -11.05 -26.50 4.86
CA LYS A 153 -11.43 -26.62 6.28
C LYS A 153 -10.77 -27.84 6.93
N LEU A 154 -9.94 -27.62 7.94
CA LEU A 154 -9.27 -28.66 8.69
C LEU A 154 -10.21 -29.35 9.70
N SER A 155 -10.00 -30.64 9.94
CA SER A 155 -10.76 -31.39 10.95
C SER A 155 -10.38 -30.97 12.38
N ASP A 156 -11.36 -30.79 13.26
CA ASP A 156 -11.14 -30.40 14.66
C ASP A 156 -10.26 -31.44 15.39
N ALA A 157 -10.45 -32.73 15.07
CA ALA A 157 -9.64 -33.82 15.61
C ALA A 157 -8.16 -33.66 15.25
N PHE A 158 -7.84 -33.28 14.01
CA PHE A 158 -6.47 -33.03 13.60
C PHE A 158 -5.88 -31.79 14.27
N ILE A 159 -6.64 -30.69 14.34
CA ILE A 159 -6.18 -29.46 15.01
C ILE A 159 -5.85 -29.76 16.48
N ASN A 160 -6.70 -30.50 17.18
CA ASN A 160 -6.47 -30.90 18.57
C ASN A 160 -5.26 -31.83 18.72
N SER A 161 -5.11 -32.81 17.81
CA SER A 161 -3.92 -33.67 17.78
C SER A 161 -2.63 -32.90 17.54
N LEU A 162 -2.66 -31.92 16.63
CA LEU A 162 -1.51 -31.07 16.30
C LEU A 162 -1.09 -30.23 17.51
N LYS A 163 -2.06 -29.62 18.21
CA LYS A 163 -1.81 -28.85 19.45
C LYS A 163 -1.29 -29.73 20.59
N GLY A 164 -1.73 -30.98 20.67
CA GLY A 164 -1.32 -31.92 21.72
C GLY A 164 0.13 -32.39 21.63
N ASP A 165 0.72 -32.46 20.42
CA ASP A 165 2.10 -32.90 20.21
C ASP A 165 2.77 -32.14 19.05
N ILE A 166 2.88 -30.82 19.22
CA ILE A 166 3.34 -29.94 18.15
C ILE A 166 4.81 -30.15 17.78
N GLN A 167 5.62 -30.53 18.76
CA GLN A 167 7.06 -30.77 18.55
C GLN A 167 7.29 -31.98 17.66
N ARG A 168 6.52 -33.06 17.86
CA ARG A 168 6.57 -34.23 16.97
C ARG A 168 6.15 -33.88 15.56
N PHE A 169 5.07 -33.12 15.38
CA PHE A 169 4.62 -32.71 14.05
C PHE A 169 5.65 -31.81 13.36
N ALA A 170 6.19 -30.82 14.09
CA ALA A 170 7.20 -29.89 13.57
C ALA A 170 8.48 -30.60 13.10
N ALA A 171 8.82 -31.75 13.70
CA ALA A 171 9.98 -32.57 13.34
C ALA A 171 9.82 -33.37 12.02
N LEU A 172 8.61 -33.51 11.49
CA LEU A 172 8.34 -34.25 10.25
C LEU A 172 9.01 -33.62 9.03
N GLY A 173 9.21 -34.43 7.98
CA GLY A 173 9.60 -33.94 6.66
C GLY A 173 8.47 -33.14 6.00
N SER A 174 8.83 -32.24 5.07
CA SER A 174 7.87 -31.39 4.37
C SER A 174 6.75 -32.18 3.68
N GLU A 175 7.10 -33.29 3.02
CA GLU A 175 6.12 -34.14 2.33
C GLU A 175 5.09 -34.76 3.29
N ASP A 176 5.55 -35.25 4.44
CA ASP A 176 4.68 -35.84 5.46
C ASP A 176 3.75 -34.79 6.08
N LYS A 177 4.27 -33.59 6.38
CA LYS A 177 3.45 -32.46 6.86
C LYS A 177 2.35 -32.12 5.87
N ILE A 178 2.71 -31.93 4.59
CA ILE A 178 1.78 -31.58 3.52
C ILE A 178 0.72 -32.67 3.35
N LYS A 179 1.13 -33.94 3.36
CA LYS A 179 0.21 -35.08 3.27
C LYS A 179 -0.78 -35.10 4.43
N GLN A 180 -0.33 -34.86 5.65
CA GLN A 180 -1.21 -34.80 6.82
C GLN A 180 -2.18 -33.62 6.75
N TYR A 181 -1.74 -32.43 6.36
CA TYR A 181 -2.63 -31.29 6.16
C TYR A 181 -3.70 -31.58 5.10
N LYS A 182 -3.30 -32.08 3.92
CA LYS A 182 -4.21 -32.42 2.83
C LYS A 182 -5.24 -33.48 3.23
N ASN A 183 -4.78 -34.57 3.87
CA ASN A 183 -5.66 -35.65 4.33
C ASN A 183 -6.68 -35.19 5.39
N ASN A 184 -6.42 -34.07 6.06
CA ASN A 184 -7.30 -33.50 7.07
C ASN A 184 -8.09 -32.29 6.59
N GLY A 185 -8.09 -32.01 5.28
CA GLY A 185 -8.99 -31.06 4.64
C GLY A 185 -8.33 -29.80 4.11
N ALA A 186 -7.02 -29.57 4.31
CA ALA A 186 -6.35 -28.40 3.75
C ALA A 186 -6.22 -28.47 2.22
N GLU A 187 -6.26 -27.30 1.56
CA GLU A 187 -6.00 -27.16 0.13
C GLU A 187 -4.58 -26.67 -0.08
N ILE A 188 -3.71 -27.55 -0.58
CA ILE A 188 -2.28 -27.23 -0.77
C ILE A 188 -1.87 -27.56 -2.20
N GLY A 189 -1.31 -26.56 -2.88
CA GLY A 189 -0.86 -26.62 -4.27
C GLY A 189 0.35 -27.53 -4.49
N ALA A 190 0.78 -27.63 -5.75
CA ALA A 190 1.96 -28.37 -6.16
C ALA A 190 3.24 -27.64 -5.77
N GLY A 191 4.29 -28.38 -5.42
CA GLY A 191 5.62 -27.79 -5.12
C GLY A 191 5.70 -26.95 -3.84
N VAL A 192 4.67 -27.01 -2.97
CA VAL A 192 4.70 -26.36 -1.66
C VAL A 192 5.76 -27.01 -0.77
N VAL A 193 6.45 -26.20 0.03
CA VAL A 193 7.45 -26.67 1.01
C VAL A 193 7.16 -26.07 2.39
N ILE A 194 7.18 -26.92 3.42
CA ILE A 194 7.11 -26.51 4.83
C ILE A 194 8.38 -27.02 5.53
N GLY A 195 9.24 -26.08 5.90
CA GLY A 195 10.56 -26.33 6.48
C GLY A 195 10.55 -27.13 7.79
N LYS A 196 11.73 -27.59 8.19
CA LYS A 196 11.94 -28.31 9.44
C LYS A 196 11.62 -27.39 10.63
N GLY A 197 11.00 -27.93 11.67
CA GLY A 197 10.60 -27.14 12.85
C GLY A 197 9.39 -26.24 12.62
N SER A 198 8.93 -26.09 11.37
CA SER A 198 7.80 -25.23 11.03
C SER A 198 6.47 -25.96 11.09
N TYR A 199 5.41 -25.23 11.47
CA TYR A 199 4.04 -25.75 11.55
C TYR A 199 3.02 -24.63 11.38
N ILE A 200 1.80 -25.03 11.03
CA ILE A 200 0.66 -24.15 10.79
C ILE A 200 -0.54 -24.65 11.62
N ILE A 201 -1.16 -23.75 12.38
CA ILE A 201 -2.42 -24.01 13.08
C ILE A 201 -3.49 -23.11 12.46
N ALA A 202 -4.57 -23.72 11.94
CA ALA A 202 -5.72 -22.99 11.42
C ALA A 202 -6.99 -23.85 11.40
N GLU A 203 -8.16 -23.19 11.31
CA GLU A 203 -9.44 -23.83 10.96
C GLU A 203 -9.58 -23.99 9.44
N TYR A 204 -9.07 -23.02 8.67
CA TYR A 204 -9.10 -23.02 7.20
C TYR A 204 -7.68 -22.78 6.68
N LEU A 205 -7.21 -23.65 5.79
CA LEU A 205 -5.85 -23.60 5.26
C LEU A 205 -5.83 -23.81 3.75
N GLU A 206 -5.45 -22.75 3.05
CA GLU A 206 -5.16 -22.72 1.61
C GLU A 206 -3.72 -22.26 1.37
N ILE A 207 -2.97 -23.01 0.57
CA ILE A 207 -1.60 -22.65 0.15
C ILE A 207 -1.45 -22.89 -1.35
N GLY A 208 -1.18 -21.84 -2.13
CA GLY A 208 -0.98 -21.91 -3.57
C GLY A 208 0.33 -22.58 -3.98
N ASP A 209 0.38 -22.97 -5.27
CA ASP A 209 1.51 -23.65 -5.91
C ASP A 209 2.85 -22.93 -5.65
N GLY A 210 3.91 -23.71 -5.40
CA GLY A 210 5.28 -23.22 -5.30
C GLY A 210 5.59 -22.36 -4.07
N THR A 211 4.65 -22.21 -3.14
CA THR A 211 4.86 -21.48 -1.88
C THR A 211 5.82 -22.24 -0.95
N LYS A 212 6.83 -21.54 -0.43
CA LYS A 212 7.88 -22.08 0.44
C LYS A 212 7.86 -21.38 1.79
N ILE A 213 7.67 -22.15 2.85
CA ILE A 213 7.81 -21.72 4.23
C ILE A 213 9.13 -22.30 4.76
N GLY A 214 10.02 -21.42 5.18
CA GLY A 214 11.35 -21.77 5.71
C GLY A 214 11.29 -22.52 7.03
N ASP A 215 12.47 -22.84 7.56
CA ASP A 215 12.61 -23.58 8.82
C ASP A 215 12.23 -22.73 10.04
N ASN A 216 11.77 -23.40 11.10
CA ASN A 216 11.39 -22.82 12.39
C ASN A 216 10.36 -21.68 12.28
N CYS A 217 9.43 -21.78 11.33
CA CYS A 217 8.34 -20.82 11.18
C CYS A 217 7.08 -21.29 11.91
N VAL A 218 6.45 -20.38 12.65
CA VAL A 218 5.21 -20.63 13.37
C VAL A 218 4.12 -19.77 12.75
N ILE A 219 3.07 -20.41 12.24
CA ILE A 219 1.92 -19.69 11.67
C ILE A 219 0.66 -20.17 12.40
N SER A 220 -0.02 -19.27 13.10
CA SER A 220 -1.22 -19.57 13.89
C SER A 220 -2.29 -18.51 13.64
N CYS A 221 -3.21 -18.82 12.74
CA CYS A 221 -4.34 -17.94 12.45
C CYS A 221 -5.61 -18.75 12.36
N ARG A 222 -6.77 -18.16 12.61
CA ARG A 222 -8.04 -18.89 12.43
C ARG A 222 -8.23 -19.32 10.97
N LYS A 223 -7.95 -18.41 10.04
CA LYS A 223 -8.08 -18.64 8.60
C LYS A 223 -6.84 -18.16 7.87
N ILE A 224 -6.33 -19.01 6.99
CA ILE A 224 -5.09 -18.77 6.24
C ILE A 224 -5.33 -19.04 4.77
N LYS A 225 -5.00 -18.04 3.94
CA LYS A 225 -4.94 -18.17 2.49
C LYS A 225 -3.66 -17.55 1.97
N LEU A 226 -2.77 -18.39 1.46
CA LEU A 226 -1.53 -17.99 0.82
C LEU A 226 -1.64 -18.25 -0.68
N GLY A 227 -1.41 -17.24 -1.51
CA GLY A 227 -1.36 -17.37 -2.96
C GLY A 227 -0.18 -18.22 -3.44
N GLU A 228 0.08 -18.15 -4.74
CA GLU A 228 1.14 -18.88 -5.41
C GLU A 228 2.51 -18.22 -5.19
N MET A 229 3.55 -19.05 -5.18
CA MET A 229 4.95 -18.64 -5.24
C MET A 229 5.33 -17.69 -4.10
N ASN A 230 4.82 -17.88 -2.89
CA ASN A 230 5.26 -17.10 -1.75
C ASN A 230 6.56 -17.67 -1.16
N PHE A 231 7.44 -16.82 -0.64
CA PHE A 231 8.61 -17.21 0.14
C PHE A 231 8.54 -16.58 1.51
N ILE A 232 8.36 -17.40 2.55
CA ILE A 232 8.39 -17.00 3.95
C ILE A 232 9.70 -17.51 4.54
N GLY A 233 10.62 -16.61 4.83
CA GLY A 233 11.94 -16.95 5.37
C GLY A 233 11.89 -17.55 6.77
N ARG A 234 12.99 -18.20 7.14
CA ARG A 234 13.17 -18.95 8.40
C ARG A 234 12.93 -18.09 9.66
N ASN A 235 12.69 -18.76 10.79
CA ASN A 235 12.54 -18.17 12.12
C ASN A 235 11.49 -17.05 12.18
N SER A 236 10.41 -17.18 11.43
CA SER A 236 9.37 -16.15 11.36
C SER A 236 8.11 -16.61 12.07
N GLU A 237 7.44 -15.65 12.70
CA GLU A 237 6.19 -15.90 13.43
C GLU A 237 5.06 -15.09 12.81
N ILE A 238 3.91 -15.75 12.62
CA ILE A 238 2.68 -15.12 12.13
C ILE A 238 1.53 -15.56 13.00
N SER A 239 0.96 -14.62 13.75
CA SER A 239 -0.24 -14.79 14.53
C SER A 239 -1.17 -13.61 14.29
N CYS A 240 -2.38 -13.92 13.87
CA CYS A 240 -3.47 -12.95 13.68
C CYS A 240 -4.79 -13.72 13.53
N LYS A 241 -5.93 -13.02 13.49
CA LYS A 241 -7.24 -13.66 13.31
C LYS A 241 -7.38 -14.28 11.92
N GLU A 242 -7.16 -13.49 10.89
CA GLU A 242 -7.26 -13.90 9.49
C GLU A 242 -6.04 -13.41 8.72
N LEU A 243 -5.47 -14.31 7.92
CA LEU A 243 -4.29 -14.05 7.10
C LEU A 243 -4.62 -14.29 5.64
N LEU A 244 -4.47 -13.23 4.84
CA LEU A 244 -4.50 -13.30 3.38
C LEU A 244 -3.17 -12.79 2.84
N ILE A 245 -2.48 -13.62 2.06
CA ILE A 245 -1.32 -13.23 1.28
C ILE A 245 -1.63 -13.58 -0.18
N GLY A 246 -1.50 -12.60 -1.07
CA GLY A 246 -1.61 -12.80 -2.51
C GLY A 246 -0.45 -13.63 -3.07
N ASP A 247 -0.13 -13.39 -4.33
CA ASP A 247 0.93 -14.12 -5.01
C ASP A 247 2.29 -13.42 -4.88
N VAL A 248 3.37 -14.20 -4.90
CA VAL A 248 4.74 -13.66 -5.06
C VAL A 248 5.21 -12.76 -3.90
N LEU A 249 4.81 -13.03 -2.67
CA LEU A 249 5.45 -12.44 -1.49
C LEU A 249 6.89 -12.94 -1.36
N TYR A 250 7.84 -12.04 -1.14
CA TYR A 250 9.17 -12.39 -0.69
C TYR A 250 9.45 -11.79 0.70
N ALA A 251 9.43 -12.64 1.72
CA ALA A 251 9.74 -12.26 3.09
C ALA A 251 11.05 -12.93 3.54
N VAL A 252 12.06 -12.13 3.88
CA VAL A 252 13.45 -12.61 4.07
C VAL A 252 13.59 -13.61 5.23
N GLY A 253 12.91 -13.35 6.36
CA GLY A 253 12.97 -14.15 7.58
C GLY A 253 13.18 -13.31 8.84
N ASP A 254 13.16 -13.97 9.99
CA ASP A 254 13.29 -13.35 11.32
C ASP A 254 12.28 -12.20 11.57
N PHE A 255 11.08 -12.27 10.98
CA PHE A 255 10.04 -11.25 11.14
C PHE A 255 8.93 -11.73 12.09
N LEU A 256 8.21 -10.76 12.66
CA LEU A 256 7.09 -11.01 13.58
C LEU A 256 5.82 -10.35 13.05
N ILE A 257 4.77 -11.14 12.87
CA ILE A 257 3.41 -10.67 12.72
C ILE A 257 2.62 -11.17 13.93
N GLY A 258 2.10 -10.27 14.75
CA GLY A 258 1.39 -10.63 15.98
C GLY A 258 1.65 -9.66 17.13
N GLY A 259 1.37 -10.07 18.35
CA GLY A 259 1.46 -9.24 19.55
C GLY A 259 0.26 -9.41 20.48
N GLY A 260 0.13 -8.52 21.48
CA GLY A 260 -0.86 -8.69 22.55
C GLY A 260 -2.33 -8.75 22.10
N GLY A 261 -2.68 -8.12 20.97
CA GLY A 261 -4.04 -8.11 20.43
C GLY A 261 -4.23 -8.92 19.14
N GLU A 262 -3.32 -9.85 18.84
CA GLU A 262 -3.37 -10.65 17.59
C GLU A 262 -4.63 -11.52 17.44
N GLN A 263 -5.39 -11.76 18.50
CA GLN A 263 -6.64 -12.54 18.48
C GLN A 263 -7.91 -11.69 18.52
N GLU A 264 -7.77 -10.35 18.54
CA GLU A 264 -8.89 -9.42 18.47
C GLU A 264 -9.75 -9.69 17.21
N PRO A 265 -11.06 -9.41 17.23
CA PRO A 265 -11.96 -9.71 16.12
C PRO A 265 -11.54 -9.11 14.77
N ASN A 266 -10.86 -7.97 14.82
CA ASN A 266 -10.41 -7.21 13.65
C ASN A 266 -8.90 -7.35 13.36
N ALA A 267 -8.16 -8.16 14.11
CA ALA A 267 -6.73 -8.40 13.90
C ALA A 267 -6.48 -9.20 12.61
N ARG A 268 -6.66 -8.55 11.47
CA ARG A 268 -6.56 -9.14 10.13
C ARG A 268 -5.32 -8.60 9.44
N LEU A 269 -4.67 -9.45 8.66
CA LEU A 269 -3.55 -9.05 7.82
C LEU A 269 -3.82 -9.44 6.39
N TRP A 270 -3.85 -8.44 5.51
CA TRP A 270 -3.98 -8.60 4.08
C TRP A 270 -2.73 -8.08 3.38
N ILE A 271 -2.06 -8.96 2.65
CA ILE A 271 -0.89 -8.62 1.84
C ILE A 271 -1.20 -8.91 0.39
N GLY A 272 -1.12 -7.90 -0.47
CA GLY A 272 -1.33 -8.01 -1.91
C GLY A 272 -0.20 -8.74 -2.62
N ASN A 273 -0.22 -8.66 -3.94
CA ASN A 273 0.69 -9.40 -4.80
C ASN A 273 2.07 -8.74 -4.91
N ASN A 274 3.13 -9.53 -5.09
CA ASN A 274 4.49 -9.08 -5.35
C ASN A 274 5.02 -8.09 -4.29
N CYS A 275 4.66 -8.32 -3.03
CA CYS A 275 5.15 -7.56 -1.90
C CYS A 275 6.52 -8.07 -1.43
N PHE A 276 7.26 -7.21 -0.72
CA PHE A 276 8.53 -7.56 -0.10
C PHE A 276 8.52 -7.19 1.39
N LEU A 277 8.93 -8.14 2.23
CA LEU A 277 9.16 -7.92 3.66
C LEU A 277 10.63 -8.19 3.98
N GLY A 278 11.33 -7.14 4.41
CA GLY A 278 12.70 -7.23 4.87
C GLY A 278 12.84 -8.02 6.16
N LYS A 279 14.09 -8.36 6.49
CA LYS A 279 14.43 -9.04 7.74
C LYS A 279 13.96 -8.22 8.95
N GLY A 280 13.38 -8.87 9.95
CA GLY A 280 13.03 -8.20 11.21
C GLY A 280 11.85 -7.23 11.14
N VAL A 281 11.06 -7.25 10.06
CA VAL A 281 9.80 -6.49 10.00
C VAL A 281 8.89 -6.92 11.15
N VAL A 282 8.18 -5.94 11.72
CA VAL A 282 7.18 -6.20 12.77
C VAL A 282 5.83 -5.62 12.34
N LEU A 283 4.82 -6.47 12.19
CA LEU A 283 3.43 -6.05 11.98
C LEU A 283 2.64 -6.45 13.22
N ASN A 284 2.00 -5.50 13.88
CA ASN A 284 1.29 -5.74 15.12
C ASN A 284 -0.21 -5.44 14.97
N PRO A 285 -1.01 -6.43 14.53
CA PRO A 285 -2.44 -6.26 14.30
C PRO A 285 -3.24 -6.48 15.59
N CYS A 286 -3.87 -5.42 16.09
CA CYS A 286 -5.11 -5.46 16.88
C CYS A 286 -6.31 -5.08 15.99
N GLU A 287 -6.08 -4.19 15.02
CA GLU A 287 -6.96 -3.88 13.91
C GLU A 287 -6.32 -4.34 12.59
N GLU A 288 -7.01 -4.08 11.49
CA GLU A 288 -6.62 -4.52 10.16
C GLU A 288 -5.34 -3.83 9.66
N ILE A 289 -4.39 -4.62 9.15
CA ILE A 289 -3.23 -4.12 8.40
C ILE A 289 -3.39 -4.55 6.94
N ILE A 290 -3.40 -3.58 6.03
CA ILE A 290 -3.50 -3.82 4.59
C ILE A 290 -2.25 -3.32 3.90
N LEU A 291 -1.54 -4.24 3.26
CA LEU A 291 -0.51 -3.94 2.28
C LEU A 291 -1.09 -4.26 0.91
N GLU A 292 -1.30 -3.25 0.06
CA GLU A 292 -1.73 -3.46 -1.32
C GLU A 292 -0.60 -4.07 -2.19
N ASP A 293 -0.86 -4.31 -3.47
CA ASP A 293 0.13 -4.87 -4.39
C ASP A 293 1.44 -4.05 -4.42
N GLU A 294 2.57 -4.73 -4.63
CA GLU A 294 3.89 -4.14 -4.84
C GLU A 294 4.40 -3.30 -3.64
N VAL A 295 3.82 -3.46 -2.45
CA VAL A 295 4.32 -2.80 -1.23
C VAL A 295 5.65 -3.41 -0.80
N CYS A 296 6.57 -2.55 -0.38
CA CYS A 296 7.89 -2.96 0.09
C CYS A 296 8.17 -2.39 1.47
N LEU A 297 8.32 -3.29 2.45
CA LEU A 297 8.76 -2.97 3.79
C LEU A 297 10.24 -3.35 3.93
N SER A 298 11.11 -2.35 4.08
CA SER A 298 12.54 -2.59 4.28
C SER A 298 12.81 -3.21 5.66
N PRO A 299 14.02 -3.75 5.89
CA PRO A 299 14.36 -4.39 7.16
C PRO A 299 14.02 -3.55 8.39
N TRP A 300 13.46 -4.19 9.41
CA TRP A 300 13.02 -3.59 10.68
C TRP A 300 11.93 -2.52 10.61
N ALA A 301 11.24 -2.36 9.47
CA ALA A 301 10.04 -1.53 9.43
C ALA A 301 8.96 -2.09 10.37
N LYS A 302 8.24 -1.19 11.03
CA LYS A 302 7.24 -1.52 12.07
C LYS A 302 5.91 -0.89 11.72
N VAL A 303 4.83 -1.66 11.82
CA VAL A 303 3.46 -1.18 11.59
C VAL A 303 2.59 -1.63 12.75
N PHE A 304 2.01 -0.67 13.45
CA PHE A 304 1.21 -0.91 14.65
C PHE A 304 -0.19 -0.35 14.44
N THR A 305 -1.18 -1.09 14.93
CA THR A 305 -2.61 -0.69 14.85
C THR A 305 -3.22 -0.37 16.21
N HIS A 306 -2.38 -0.35 17.25
CA HIS A 306 -2.74 0.11 18.59
C HIS A 306 -1.65 1.03 19.15
N SER A 307 -1.98 1.77 20.21
CA SER A 307 -1.07 2.69 20.87
C SER A 307 -0.85 2.38 22.36
N HIS A 308 -1.17 3.32 23.25
CA HIS A 308 -0.82 3.32 24.66
C HIS A 308 -1.69 2.36 25.47
N TRP A 309 -1.14 1.82 26.56
CA TRP A 309 -1.80 0.83 27.44
C TRP A 309 -2.51 1.46 28.64
N GLN A 310 -2.30 2.76 28.88
CA GLN A 310 -2.86 3.47 30.02
C GLN A 310 -4.39 3.49 29.99
N SER A 311 -4.98 3.61 31.18
CA SER A 311 -6.43 3.58 31.36
C SER A 311 -7.10 4.72 30.59
N ALA A 312 -8.02 4.36 29.69
CA ALA A 312 -8.90 5.34 29.04
C ALA A 312 -9.78 6.08 30.06
N LEU A 313 -10.07 5.47 31.22
CA LEU A 313 -10.83 6.11 32.30
C LEU A 313 -10.05 7.25 32.98
N ASP A 314 -8.72 7.25 32.86
CA ASP A 314 -7.87 8.34 33.36
C ASP A 314 -7.67 9.45 32.32
N GLY A 315 -8.37 9.37 31.18
CA GLY A 315 -8.32 10.36 30.10
C GLY A 315 -7.21 10.15 29.06
N TYR A 316 -6.48 9.02 29.12
CA TYR A 316 -5.54 8.67 28.06
C TYR A 316 -6.28 8.19 26.81
N ASN A 317 -5.85 8.65 25.64
CA ASN A 317 -6.40 8.20 24.37
C ASN A 317 -5.65 6.95 23.87
N ALA A 318 -6.26 5.78 24.02
CA ALA A 318 -5.76 4.54 23.45
C ALA A 318 -6.35 4.35 22.05
N ASP A 319 -5.57 4.70 21.03
CA ASP A 319 -5.97 4.52 19.63
C ASP A 319 -5.86 3.05 19.21
N PHE A 320 -6.93 2.54 18.62
CA PHE A 320 -6.97 1.29 17.85
C PHE A 320 -7.54 1.62 16.48
N ALA A 321 -6.73 1.49 15.43
CA ALA A 321 -7.14 1.89 14.10
C ALA A 321 -6.36 1.12 13.02
N PRO A 322 -7.02 0.79 11.90
CA PRO A 322 -6.40 0.06 10.81
C PRO A 322 -5.28 0.87 10.17
N VAL A 323 -4.32 0.18 9.55
CA VAL A 323 -3.24 0.82 8.77
C VAL A 323 -3.33 0.35 7.32
N ARG A 324 -3.24 1.30 6.39
CA ARG A 324 -3.32 1.03 4.94
C ARG A 324 -2.06 1.51 4.24
N ILE A 325 -1.31 0.59 3.65
CA ILE A 325 -0.14 0.88 2.84
C ILE A 325 -0.50 0.57 1.40
N LYS A 326 -0.71 1.63 0.61
CA LYS A 326 -1.26 1.55 -0.73
C LYS A 326 -0.22 1.10 -1.77
N LYS A 327 -0.73 0.72 -2.94
CA LYS A 327 0.01 0.05 -4.01
C LYS A 327 1.34 0.72 -4.32
N GLY A 328 2.41 -0.09 -4.36
CA GLY A 328 3.75 0.37 -4.73
C GLY A 328 4.41 1.32 -3.72
N ALA A 329 3.84 1.51 -2.53
CA ALA A 329 4.50 2.28 -1.49
C ALA A 329 5.74 1.56 -0.94
N TRP A 330 6.74 2.34 -0.56
CA TRP A 330 7.99 1.85 0.00
C TRP A 330 8.26 2.46 1.37
N LEU A 331 8.52 1.61 2.35
CA LEU A 331 8.90 2.01 3.71
C LEU A 331 10.37 1.68 3.93
N GLY A 332 11.14 2.72 4.27
CA GLY A 332 12.57 2.61 4.49
C GLY A 332 12.92 1.85 5.78
N PRO A 333 14.19 1.41 5.90
CA PRO A 333 14.62 0.58 7.02
C PRO A 333 14.31 1.23 8.37
N ALA A 334 13.84 0.44 9.32
CA ALA A 334 13.52 0.88 10.68
C ALA A 334 12.52 2.07 10.78
N SER A 335 11.70 2.29 9.75
CA SER A 335 10.54 3.19 9.86
C SER A 335 9.46 2.61 10.77
N PHE A 336 8.68 3.47 11.40
CA PHE A 336 7.58 3.10 12.30
C PHE A 336 6.29 3.79 11.82
N VAL A 337 5.20 3.03 11.67
CA VAL A 337 3.87 3.54 11.30
C VAL A 337 2.92 3.39 12.47
N MET A 338 2.29 4.51 12.84
CA MET A 338 1.28 4.59 13.89
C MET A 338 -0.09 4.07 13.43
N PRO A 339 -0.99 3.75 14.38
CA PRO A 339 -2.36 3.35 14.08
C PRO A 339 -3.10 4.41 13.25
N GLY A 340 -4.01 3.98 12.37
CA GLY A 340 -4.86 4.88 11.59
C GLY A 340 -4.17 5.55 10.39
N VAL A 341 -2.88 5.28 10.17
CA VAL A 341 -2.12 5.93 9.09
C VAL A 341 -2.38 5.25 7.74
N THR A 342 -2.61 6.06 6.72
CA THR A 342 -2.58 5.67 5.31
C THR A 342 -1.30 6.16 4.63
N ILE A 343 -0.53 5.22 4.07
CA ILE A 343 0.60 5.51 3.17
C ILE A 343 0.11 5.44 1.72
N GLY A 344 0.11 6.58 1.03
CA GLY A 344 -0.44 6.72 -0.31
C GLY A 344 0.29 5.93 -1.40
N ALA A 345 -0.40 5.65 -2.50
CA ALA A 345 0.12 4.81 -3.58
C ALA A 345 1.41 5.39 -4.17
N GLY A 346 2.45 4.56 -4.31
CA GLY A 346 3.77 4.95 -4.80
C GLY A 346 4.51 5.97 -3.92
N ALA A 347 4.07 6.18 -2.68
CA ALA A 347 4.78 7.03 -1.73
C ALA A 347 6.04 6.33 -1.21
N THR A 348 7.00 7.12 -0.72
CA THR A 348 8.27 6.64 -0.16
C THR A 348 8.47 7.27 1.20
N VAL A 349 8.66 6.43 2.22
CA VAL A 349 9.03 6.84 3.57
C VAL A 349 10.51 6.55 3.78
N THR A 350 11.32 7.53 4.17
CA THR A 350 12.75 7.31 4.41
C THR A 350 13.00 6.43 5.64
N GLY A 351 14.20 5.86 5.75
CA GLY A 351 14.57 5.07 6.92
C GLY A 351 14.55 5.87 8.24
N ASN A 352 14.39 5.16 9.35
CA ASN A 352 14.29 5.71 10.71
C ASN A 352 13.17 6.75 10.91
N SER A 353 12.16 6.78 10.04
CA SER A 353 11.07 7.75 10.14
C SER A 353 9.97 7.28 11.09
N PHE A 354 9.37 8.21 11.83
CA PHE A 354 8.20 7.97 12.69
C PHE A 354 6.95 8.58 12.05
N VAL A 355 6.11 7.75 11.44
CA VAL A 355 4.95 8.18 10.66
C VAL A 355 3.71 8.19 11.54
N ALA A 356 3.32 9.39 11.98
CA ALA A 356 2.14 9.63 12.81
C ALA A 356 0.93 10.17 12.03
N LEU A 357 1.11 10.51 10.75
CA LEU A 357 0.10 11.11 9.88
C LEU A 357 0.18 10.48 8.49
N ASP A 358 -0.93 10.57 7.76
CA ASP A 358 -1.02 10.09 6.39
C ASP A 358 0.08 10.66 5.49
N VAL A 359 0.58 9.81 4.60
CA VAL A 359 1.56 10.17 3.58
C VAL A 359 0.87 10.26 2.23
N PRO A 360 0.83 11.41 1.55
CA PRO A 360 0.15 11.55 0.27
C PRO A 360 0.70 10.60 -0.81
N PRO A 361 -0.13 10.15 -1.77
CA PRO A 361 0.35 9.35 -2.90
C PRO A 361 1.49 10.03 -3.65
N ARG A 362 2.43 9.22 -4.15
CA ARG A 362 3.57 9.66 -4.93
C ARG A 362 4.38 10.78 -4.24
N SER A 363 4.48 10.76 -2.92
CA SER A 363 5.30 11.70 -2.17
C SER A 363 6.53 11.03 -1.56
N LEU A 364 7.52 11.84 -1.20
CA LEU A 364 8.64 11.42 -0.35
C LEU A 364 8.42 12.02 1.04
N ALA A 365 8.37 11.20 2.08
CA ALA A 365 8.24 11.63 3.46
C ALA A 365 9.38 11.08 4.33
N GLY A 366 9.73 11.79 5.40
CA GLY A 366 10.79 11.37 6.30
C GLY A 366 10.91 12.19 7.58
N GLY A 367 11.60 11.64 8.58
CA GLY A 367 11.89 12.32 9.85
C GLY A 367 11.09 11.79 11.05
N VAL A 368 11.27 12.45 12.20
CA VAL A 368 10.59 12.13 13.47
C VAL A 368 10.02 13.42 14.08
N PRO A 369 8.69 13.68 13.97
CA PRO A 369 7.74 12.93 13.16
C PRO A 369 8.00 13.12 11.66
N ALA A 370 7.58 12.14 10.85
CA ALA A 370 7.76 12.15 9.41
C ALA A 370 6.94 13.29 8.77
N LYS A 371 7.59 14.07 7.90
CA LYS A 371 6.95 15.13 7.12
C LYS A 371 7.17 14.89 5.63
N VAL A 372 6.27 15.40 4.80
CA VAL A 372 6.45 15.38 3.34
C VAL A 372 7.63 16.26 2.95
N ILE A 373 8.66 15.65 2.36
CA ILE A 373 9.86 16.30 1.84
C ILE A 373 9.65 16.70 0.38
N LYS A 374 8.97 15.85 -0.42
CA LYS A 374 8.62 16.15 -1.82
C LYS A 374 7.19 15.72 -2.11
N SER A 375 6.41 16.61 -2.72
CA SER A 375 5.05 16.34 -3.18
C SER A 375 5.02 15.57 -4.51
N SER A 376 3.83 15.14 -4.91
CA SER A 376 3.54 14.41 -6.16
C SER A 376 3.90 15.18 -7.45
N ASP A 377 4.01 16.50 -7.39
CA ASP A 377 4.47 17.31 -8.51
C ASP A 377 5.96 17.11 -8.79
N HIS A 378 6.72 16.72 -7.76
CA HIS A 378 8.17 16.59 -7.79
C HIS A 378 8.66 15.15 -7.56
N TYR A 379 7.75 14.23 -7.22
CA TYR A 379 8.06 12.84 -6.92
C TYR A 379 6.98 11.88 -7.47
N PRO A 380 7.36 10.72 -8.04
CA PRO A 380 8.66 10.48 -8.63
C PRO A 380 8.93 11.47 -9.79
N LYS A 381 10.21 11.68 -10.11
CA LYS A 381 10.63 12.49 -11.26
C LYS A 381 9.97 11.95 -12.54
N ARG A 382 9.31 12.82 -13.31
CA ARG A 382 8.79 12.49 -14.64
C ARG A 382 9.95 12.40 -15.62
N LEU A 383 10.05 11.29 -16.36
CA LEU A 383 11.08 11.05 -17.36
C LEU A 383 10.51 11.23 -18.77
N THR A 384 11.27 11.91 -19.64
CA THR A 384 10.99 11.99 -21.07
C THR A 384 11.24 10.64 -21.76
N PRO A 385 10.74 10.41 -22.98
CA PRO A 385 11.04 9.19 -23.75
C PRO A 385 12.54 8.94 -23.91
N GLU A 386 13.34 9.98 -24.18
CA GLU A 386 14.80 9.87 -24.35
C GLU A 386 15.49 9.49 -23.04
N GLN A 387 15.03 10.06 -21.92
CA GLN A 387 15.54 9.70 -20.60
C GLN A 387 15.20 8.24 -20.23
N LYS A 388 14.02 7.75 -20.61
CA LYS A 388 13.64 6.34 -20.42
C LYS A 388 14.50 5.42 -21.28
N ASP A 389 14.72 5.76 -22.55
CA ASP A 389 15.58 5.02 -23.47
C ASP A 389 17.02 4.93 -22.93
N ALA A 390 17.59 6.05 -22.52
CA ALA A 390 18.94 6.09 -21.96
C ALA A 390 19.07 5.25 -20.67
N LEU A 391 18.09 5.34 -19.77
CA LEU A 391 18.07 4.54 -18.55
C LEU A 391 18.01 3.04 -18.87
N LEU A 392 17.15 2.66 -19.80
CA LEU A 392 16.97 1.28 -20.17
C LEU A 392 18.19 0.70 -20.87
N LYS A 393 18.86 1.46 -21.75
CA LYS A 393 20.16 1.06 -22.32
C LYS A 393 21.17 0.72 -21.22
N GLY A 394 21.26 1.56 -20.17
CA GLY A 394 22.08 1.27 -18.99
C GLY A 394 21.69 -0.05 -18.30
N ILE A 395 20.39 -0.29 -18.11
CA ILE A 395 19.88 -1.53 -17.53
C ILE A 395 20.25 -2.76 -18.39
N ILE A 396 20.21 -2.66 -19.73
CA ILE A 396 20.61 -3.76 -20.61
C ILE A 396 22.13 -4.00 -20.56
N VAL A 397 22.95 -2.98 -20.44
CA VAL A 397 24.41 -3.16 -20.24
C VAL A 397 24.68 -3.94 -18.93
N GLU A 398 23.98 -3.61 -17.85
CA GLU A 398 24.07 -4.38 -16.60
C GLU A 398 23.59 -5.83 -16.77
N LEU A 399 22.57 -6.06 -17.61
CA LEU A 399 22.09 -7.42 -17.92
C LEU A 399 23.18 -8.22 -18.63
N VAL A 400 23.89 -7.63 -19.58
CA VAL A 400 25.00 -8.29 -20.29
C VAL A 400 26.09 -8.73 -19.32
N LEU A 401 26.50 -7.86 -18.39
CA LEU A 401 27.49 -8.20 -17.36
C LEU A 401 27.01 -9.37 -16.51
N LYS A 402 25.75 -9.35 -16.07
CA LYS A 402 25.14 -10.44 -15.29
C LYS A 402 25.07 -11.75 -16.08
N LEU A 403 24.75 -11.72 -17.36
CA LEU A 403 24.71 -12.91 -18.21
C LEU A 403 26.13 -13.50 -18.38
N LYS A 404 27.15 -12.67 -18.62
CA LYS A 404 28.54 -13.11 -18.69
C LYS A 404 29.00 -13.78 -17.38
N ASP A 405 28.68 -13.19 -16.23
CA ASP A 405 28.95 -13.75 -14.90
C ASP A 405 28.29 -15.13 -14.69
N LYS A 406 27.08 -15.33 -15.24
CA LYS A 406 26.37 -16.61 -15.25
C LYS A 406 26.85 -17.62 -16.29
N GLY A 407 27.97 -17.34 -16.97
CA GLY A 407 28.59 -18.24 -17.93
C GLY A 407 27.95 -18.22 -19.32
N TYR A 408 27.17 -17.20 -19.67
CA TYR A 408 26.71 -17.00 -21.04
C TYR A 408 27.80 -16.31 -21.88
N GLY A 409 28.04 -16.80 -23.09
CA GLY A 409 28.74 -16.04 -24.11
C GLY A 409 27.80 -14.96 -24.66
N VAL A 410 28.23 -13.69 -24.66
CA VAL A 410 27.39 -12.58 -25.14
C VAL A 410 28.16 -11.74 -26.15
N GLU A 411 27.61 -11.63 -27.35
CA GLU A 411 28.04 -10.73 -28.42
C GLU A 411 27.07 -9.56 -28.55
N GLU A 412 27.60 -8.35 -28.64
CA GLU A 412 26.81 -7.12 -28.65
C GLU A 412 26.90 -6.45 -30.02
N LYS A 413 25.76 -6.09 -30.61
CA LYS A 413 25.67 -5.27 -31.83
C LYS A 413 24.83 -4.04 -31.55
N ILE A 414 25.46 -2.88 -31.64
CA ILE A 414 24.84 -1.58 -31.41
C ILE A 414 24.48 -0.96 -32.76
N PHE A 415 23.23 -0.57 -32.93
CA PHE A 415 22.72 0.17 -34.07
C PHE A 415 22.27 1.57 -33.62
N SER A 416 21.98 2.47 -34.56
CA SER A 416 21.49 3.81 -34.23
C SER A 416 20.12 3.81 -33.55
N ASP A 417 19.30 2.81 -33.85
CA ASP A 417 17.91 2.65 -33.41
C ASP A 417 17.72 1.53 -32.37
N ARG A 418 18.65 0.57 -32.27
CA ARG A 418 18.48 -0.63 -31.44
C ARG A 418 19.78 -1.18 -30.86
N LEU A 419 19.64 -2.03 -29.85
CA LEU A 419 20.69 -2.91 -29.33
C LEU A 419 20.28 -4.36 -29.55
N ALA A 420 21.15 -5.15 -30.17
CA ALA A 420 20.95 -6.58 -30.35
C ALA A 420 22.06 -7.36 -29.66
N LEU A 421 21.69 -8.34 -28.84
CA LEU A 421 22.59 -9.24 -28.14
C LEU A 421 22.41 -10.64 -28.71
N THR A 422 23.51 -11.31 -29.04
CA THR A 422 23.51 -12.75 -29.28
C THR A 422 24.07 -13.44 -28.05
N VAL A 423 23.26 -14.30 -27.43
CA VAL A 423 23.54 -14.97 -26.16
C VAL A 423 23.65 -16.46 -26.40
N ARG A 424 24.73 -17.08 -25.91
CA ARG A 424 25.03 -18.51 -26.12
C ARG A 424 25.35 -19.21 -24.81
N ARG A 425 24.75 -20.39 -24.59
CA ARG A 425 25.10 -21.28 -23.48
C ARG A 425 24.68 -22.72 -23.79
N SER A 426 25.54 -23.69 -23.49
CA SER A 426 25.24 -25.13 -23.63
C SER A 426 24.67 -25.53 -25.00
N GLY A 427 25.21 -24.98 -26.09
CA GLY A 427 24.77 -25.27 -27.46
C GLY A 427 23.46 -24.57 -27.89
N VAL A 428 22.87 -23.75 -27.02
CA VAL A 428 21.71 -22.91 -27.34
C VAL A 428 22.17 -21.50 -27.68
N GLU A 429 21.72 -20.98 -28.82
CA GLU A 429 21.83 -19.57 -29.18
C GLU A 429 20.45 -18.90 -29.09
N ALA A 430 20.40 -17.72 -28.46
CA ALA A 430 19.23 -16.85 -28.40
C ALA A 430 19.64 -15.41 -28.70
N LYS A 431 18.69 -14.61 -29.21
CA LYS A 431 18.90 -13.18 -29.40
C LYS A 431 18.04 -12.38 -28.42
N ILE A 432 18.58 -11.27 -27.92
CA ILE A 432 17.84 -10.28 -27.13
C ILE A 432 17.88 -8.98 -27.92
N VAL A 433 16.73 -8.39 -28.17
CA VAL A 433 16.62 -7.12 -28.92
C VAL A 433 15.94 -6.08 -28.06
N TYR A 434 16.59 -4.92 -28.01
CA TYR A 434 16.08 -3.72 -27.40
C TYR A 434 15.95 -2.59 -28.43
N SER A 435 14.80 -1.91 -28.46
CA SER A 435 14.62 -0.64 -29.17
C SER A 435 13.58 0.23 -28.44
N SER A 436 13.69 1.54 -28.64
CA SER A 436 12.66 2.51 -28.25
C SER A 436 11.42 2.47 -29.15
N ALA A 437 11.54 1.89 -30.35
CA ALA A 437 10.45 1.60 -31.27
C ALA A 437 10.81 0.36 -32.12
N LEU A 438 10.04 -0.72 -31.99
CA LEU A 438 10.23 -1.96 -32.76
C LEU A 438 8.97 -2.25 -33.56
N ASP A 439 9.14 -2.41 -34.86
CA ASP A 439 8.14 -2.97 -35.76
C ASP A 439 8.46 -4.44 -36.11
N ALA A 440 7.48 -5.11 -36.70
CA ALA A 440 7.59 -6.50 -37.08
C ALA A 440 8.69 -6.78 -38.12
N GLU A 441 9.09 -5.81 -38.95
CA GLU A 441 10.11 -6.00 -39.97
C GLU A 441 11.52 -6.01 -39.38
N ILE A 442 11.80 -5.07 -38.48
CA ILE A 442 13.04 -5.05 -37.69
C ILE A 442 13.17 -6.35 -36.89
N VAL A 443 12.07 -6.81 -36.27
CA VAL A 443 12.07 -8.08 -35.54
C VAL A 443 12.41 -9.26 -36.46
N ARG A 444 11.81 -9.35 -37.65
CA ARG A 444 12.12 -10.43 -38.62
C ARG A 444 13.59 -10.42 -39.05
N GLN A 445 14.18 -9.25 -39.31
CA GLN A 445 15.60 -9.13 -39.64
C GLN A 445 16.49 -9.62 -38.50
N VAL A 446 16.13 -9.35 -37.24
CA VAL A 446 16.93 -9.85 -36.12
C VAL A 446 16.68 -11.33 -35.85
N MET A 447 15.47 -11.85 -36.09
CA MET A 447 15.15 -13.28 -35.97
C MET A 447 15.95 -14.16 -36.94
N GLU A 448 16.41 -13.63 -38.07
CA GLU A 448 17.07 -14.42 -39.10
C GLU A 448 18.22 -15.27 -38.52
N GLY A 449 18.12 -16.59 -38.69
CA GLY A 449 19.10 -17.57 -38.20
C GLY A 449 18.97 -17.98 -36.72
N THR A 450 17.94 -17.55 -35.99
CA THR A 450 17.67 -18.04 -34.62
C THR A 450 16.19 -18.35 -34.38
N ASN A 451 15.93 -19.38 -33.59
CA ASN A 451 14.58 -19.76 -33.18
C ASN A 451 14.25 -19.28 -31.75
N ARG A 452 15.12 -18.50 -31.10
CA ARG A 452 14.90 -17.98 -29.75
C ARG A 452 15.16 -16.49 -29.70
N LEU A 453 14.09 -15.71 -29.57
CA LEU A 453 14.18 -14.26 -29.52
C LEU A 453 13.45 -13.71 -28.30
N ILE A 454 14.16 -12.86 -27.55
CA ILE A 454 13.62 -12.05 -26.47
C ILE A 454 13.55 -10.59 -26.94
N ILE A 455 12.37 -9.99 -26.83
CA ILE A 455 12.12 -8.60 -27.22
C ILE A 455 11.88 -7.79 -25.94
N ILE A 456 12.58 -6.67 -25.82
CA ILE A 456 12.39 -5.70 -24.74
C ILE A 456 12.18 -4.35 -25.41
N GLY A 457 11.08 -3.64 -25.15
CA GLY A 457 10.93 -2.33 -25.79
C GLY A 457 9.68 -1.56 -25.44
N PHE A 458 9.65 -0.32 -25.92
CA PHE A 458 8.49 0.56 -25.88
C PHE A 458 7.74 0.53 -27.22
N TYR A 459 6.44 0.80 -27.17
CA TYR A 459 5.58 0.99 -28.35
C TYR A 459 5.74 -0.11 -29.41
N LEU A 460 5.69 -1.37 -28.97
CA LEU A 460 5.90 -2.53 -29.83
C LEU A 460 4.72 -2.74 -30.79
N ASP A 461 4.96 -2.81 -32.10
CA ASP A 461 3.99 -3.29 -33.08
C ASP A 461 4.44 -4.63 -33.66
N LEU A 462 3.94 -5.70 -33.05
CA LEU A 462 4.31 -7.09 -33.37
C LEU A 462 3.22 -7.83 -34.15
N LYS A 463 2.30 -7.11 -34.81
CA LYS A 463 1.24 -7.74 -35.60
C LYS A 463 1.82 -8.65 -36.69
N GLY A 464 1.29 -9.87 -36.78
CA GLY A 464 1.71 -10.85 -37.78
C GLY A 464 3.02 -11.57 -37.47
N LEU A 465 3.48 -11.55 -36.21
CA LEU A 465 4.48 -12.47 -35.69
C LEU A 465 3.80 -13.61 -34.92
N ASP A 466 4.25 -14.85 -35.16
CA ASP A 466 3.82 -16.00 -34.36
C ASP A 466 4.47 -15.92 -32.97
N GLY A 467 3.64 -15.80 -31.93
CA GLY A 467 4.08 -15.56 -30.55
C GLY A 467 4.57 -16.80 -29.80
N THR A 468 4.58 -17.98 -30.42
CA THR A 468 4.95 -19.24 -29.74
C THR A 468 6.46 -19.38 -29.49
N GLU A 469 7.31 -18.70 -30.27
CA GLU A 469 8.79 -18.76 -30.16
C GLU A 469 9.45 -17.45 -29.65
N LEU A 470 8.63 -16.45 -29.29
CA LEU A 470 9.08 -15.14 -28.81
C LEU A 470 8.85 -15.02 -27.32
N SER A 471 9.75 -14.38 -26.58
CA SER A 471 9.45 -13.82 -25.25
C SER A 471 9.41 -12.30 -25.38
N VAL A 472 8.28 -11.67 -25.04
CA VAL A 472 8.10 -10.23 -25.24
C VAL A 472 7.91 -9.55 -23.90
N PHE A 473 8.75 -8.55 -23.62
CA PHE A 473 8.66 -7.64 -22.49
C PHE A 473 8.27 -6.25 -22.98
N ASP A 474 6.96 -6.02 -23.07
CA ASP A 474 6.40 -4.72 -23.47
C ASP A 474 6.41 -3.77 -22.27
N LEU A 475 7.26 -2.75 -22.35
CA LEU A 475 7.45 -1.76 -21.29
C LEU A 475 6.37 -0.67 -21.27
N THR A 476 5.62 -0.54 -22.36
CA THR A 476 4.50 0.41 -22.47
C THR A 476 3.24 -0.20 -21.89
N ALA A 477 2.89 -1.41 -22.33
CA ALA A 477 1.78 -2.18 -21.80
C ALA A 477 2.06 -2.74 -20.40
N ARG A 478 3.34 -2.76 -19.97
CA ARG A 478 3.81 -3.43 -18.75
C ARG A 478 3.36 -4.88 -18.73
N SER A 479 3.55 -5.58 -19.85
CA SER A 479 3.19 -6.99 -20.01
C SER A 479 4.37 -7.84 -20.43
N ALA A 480 4.40 -9.08 -19.96
CA ALA A 480 5.35 -10.09 -20.40
C ALA A 480 4.60 -11.29 -20.98
N THR A 481 4.90 -11.67 -22.20
CA THR A 481 4.21 -12.75 -22.93
C THR A 481 5.19 -13.70 -23.60
N GLY A 482 4.68 -14.84 -24.05
CA GLY A 482 5.42 -15.79 -24.89
C GLY A 482 6.22 -16.84 -24.12
N ARG A 483 7.29 -17.34 -24.73
CA ARG A 483 8.10 -18.47 -24.24
C ARG A 483 8.66 -18.19 -22.85
N ARG A 484 8.65 -19.21 -21.99
CA ARG A 484 9.24 -19.19 -20.65
C ARG A 484 10.37 -20.20 -20.59
N ASP A 485 11.58 -19.70 -20.40
CA ASP A 485 12.80 -20.47 -20.19
C ASP A 485 13.77 -19.72 -19.27
N GLU A 486 14.88 -20.38 -18.92
CA GLU A 486 15.91 -19.83 -18.02
C GLU A 486 16.39 -18.43 -18.44
N LEU A 487 16.57 -18.18 -19.74
CA LEU A 487 17.06 -16.88 -20.20
C LEU A 487 15.99 -15.80 -20.06
N SER A 488 14.74 -16.09 -20.44
CA SER A 488 13.62 -15.15 -20.25
C SER A 488 13.35 -14.84 -18.77
N ASP A 489 13.54 -15.83 -17.88
CA ASP A 489 13.46 -15.68 -16.43
C ASP A 489 14.54 -14.73 -15.92
N GLU A 490 15.79 -14.89 -16.38
CA GLU A 490 16.90 -14.02 -16.00
C GLU A 490 16.72 -12.57 -16.46
N VAL A 491 16.17 -12.38 -17.66
CA VAL A 491 15.81 -11.05 -18.20
C VAL A 491 14.71 -10.41 -17.37
N ARG A 492 13.59 -11.12 -17.16
CA ARG A 492 12.46 -10.60 -16.37
C ARG A 492 12.90 -10.21 -14.97
N GLU A 493 13.66 -11.08 -14.30
CA GLU A 493 14.13 -10.83 -12.94
C GLU A 493 15.12 -9.67 -12.88
N HIS A 494 15.98 -9.53 -13.90
CA HIS A 494 16.86 -8.38 -13.99
C HIS A 494 16.10 -7.05 -14.09
N LEU A 495 15.09 -6.99 -14.96
CA LEU A 495 14.21 -5.81 -15.10
C LEU A 495 13.42 -5.56 -13.80
N ARG A 496 12.92 -6.62 -13.16
CA ARG A 496 12.19 -6.55 -11.89
C ARG A 496 13.04 -5.95 -10.77
N LYS A 497 14.32 -6.33 -10.66
CA LYS A 497 15.22 -5.73 -9.66
C LYS A 497 15.46 -4.22 -9.85
N ARG A 498 15.16 -3.65 -11.02
CA ARG A 498 15.17 -2.19 -11.29
C ARG A 498 13.79 -1.52 -11.22
N GLY A 499 12.79 -2.18 -10.64
CA GLY A 499 11.46 -1.58 -10.47
C GLY A 499 10.56 -1.67 -11.71
N ILE A 500 10.99 -2.32 -12.79
CA ILE A 500 10.16 -2.56 -13.97
C ILE A 500 9.27 -3.77 -13.69
N ARG A 501 7.95 -3.62 -13.75
CA ARG A 501 6.97 -4.67 -13.39
C ARG A 501 6.09 -5.01 -14.57
N PHE A 502 5.71 -6.28 -14.67
CA PHE A 502 4.96 -6.83 -15.79
C PHE A 502 3.74 -7.63 -15.32
N THR A 503 2.67 -7.61 -16.13
CA THR A 503 1.54 -8.54 -16.06
C THR A 503 1.73 -9.71 -17.04
N PRO A 504 1.28 -10.92 -16.70
CA PRO A 504 0.78 -11.33 -15.38
C PRO A 504 1.88 -11.24 -14.29
N ILE A 505 1.47 -10.98 -13.05
CA ILE A 505 2.37 -10.92 -11.89
C ILE A 505 3.01 -12.30 -11.69
N LEU A 506 2.17 -13.34 -11.73
CA LEU A 506 2.60 -14.72 -11.73
C LEU A 506 3.41 -15.02 -12.99
N TRP A 507 4.69 -15.30 -12.74
CA TRP A 507 5.63 -15.83 -13.71
C TRP A 507 6.28 -17.03 -13.06
N ARG A 508 5.84 -18.23 -13.45
CA ARG A 508 6.34 -19.49 -12.90
C ARG A 508 7.78 -19.68 -13.38
N TYR A 509 8.72 -19.14 -12.62
CA TYR A 509 10.15 -19.31 -12.81
C TYR A 509 10.48 -20.80 -12.73
N MET A 510 11.26 -21.33 -13.68
CA MET A 510 11.61 -22.75 -13.72
C MET A 510 12.33 -23.22 -12.44
N GLU A 511 13.08 -22.33 -11.78
CA GLU A 511 13.80 -22.60 -10.53
C GLU A 511 13.09 -22.02 -9.28
N GLY A 512 11.88 -21.47 -9.43
CA GLY A 512 11.20 -20.70 -8.39
C GLY A 512 11.66 -19.24 -8.27
N LEU A 513 11.07 -18.47 -7.35
CA LEU A 513 11.57 -17.13 -7.04
C LEU A 513 13.01 -17.21 -6.50
N LYS A 514 13.92 -16.46 -7.12
CA LYS A 514 15.33 -16.36 -6.73
C LYS A 514 15.60 -15.18 -5.82
#